data_AF-Q23AM6-F1
#
_entry.id   AF-Q23AM6-F1
#
_cell.length_a   1.000
_cell.length_b   1.000
_cell.length_c   1.000
_cell.angle_alpha   90.00
_cell.angle_beta   90.00
_cell.angle_gamma   90.00
#
_symmetry.space_group_name_H-M   'P 1'
#
loop_
_entity.id
_entity.type
_entity.pdbx_description
1 polymer ?
#
loop_
_entity_poly.entity_id
_entity_poly.type
_entity_poly.pdbx_seq_one_letter_code
_entity_poly.pdbx_strand_id
1 'polypeptide(L)'
;MEILKIKSKCVEHGLSNKHLFIQEINIHTKICINSAQKLLKESNKIGKIIEYKEFLSADENHIFENFPPLEYDKIYDHIKNQKLKKDLPIKEIFKKKINDYFINLRNQIKQKIDQLQIDVEQKLIEMYINKNQGNTFLDIYNELSSKFDIQQQLKDQQQDSEQRIKEIIQQKYQNIKENTDKLQKSITEYQKIISKVDLTIPNLIQQKILNLIDKIDFFNIISNIEFEKSKSYGSSQNLQIQRLQNRQIQITQSISDAHGVSYANFILDPNQKYIFRVKLQTNSQNDSFLVIGIIKEQDKDNQKLYNTICYNETGVNNTITKIVKGKDVFEGKKTNIDKEIEVRIHLAQKMFKVANYPNYENVAELKNNQDILDNTQYRFAVELHYQVHKIIITHIQVVDEFNQNM
;
A
#
# COMPACT_ATOMS: atom_id res chain seq x y z
N MET A 1 -23.36 41.67 -23.48
CA MET A 1 -24.16 40.55 -22.93
C MET A 1 -25.38 41.16 -22.25
N GLU A 2 -26.57 40.92 -22.78
CA GLU A 2 -27.76 41.70 -22.39
C GLU A 2 -28.42 41.18 -21.12
N ILE A 3 -28.71 42.10 -20.17
CA ILE A 3 -29.48 41.76 -18.98
C ILE A 3 -30.97 41.87 -19.33
N LEU A 4 -31.57 40.71 -19.68
CA LEU A 4 -32.99 40.56 -19.99
C LEU A 4 -33.89 41.14 -18.89
N LYS A 5 -34.47 42.33 -19.15
CA LYS A 5 -35.48 42.99 -18.32
C LYS A 5 -36.84 42.29 -18.48
N ILE A 6 -36.97 41.09 -17.91
CA ILE A 6 -38.28 40.41 -17.78
C ILE A 6 -39.15 41.21 -16.79
N LYS A 7 -39.91 42.18 -17.32
CA LYS A 7 -40.95 42.91 -16.60
C LYS A 7 -42.27 42.14 -16.68
N SER A 8 -42.39 41.05 -15.93
CA SER A 8 -43.67 40.41 -15.65
C SER A 8 -44.49 41.30 -14.69
N LYS A 9 -45.10 42.36 -15.23
CA LYS A 9 -46.06 43.18 -14.46
C LYS A 9 -47.24 42.30 -14.04
N CYS A 10 -47.57 42.29 -12.75
CA CYS A 10 -48.97 42.07 -12.38
C CYS A 10 -49.76 43.27 -12.92
N VAL A 11 -50.73 43.02 -13.81
CA VAL A 11 -51.41 44.06 -14.60
C VAL A 11 -52.19 45.03 -13.69
N GLU A 12 -52.81 44.51 -12.62
CA GLU A 12 -53.59 45.31 -11.67
C GLU A 12 -52.73 46.21 -10.76
N HIS A 13 -51.54 45.74 -10.34
CA HIS A 13 -50.81 46.35 -9.23
C HIS A 13 -49.66 47.28 -9.64
N GLY A 14 -49.22 47.27 -10.91
CA GLY A 14 -48.28 48.26 -11.47
C GLY A 14 -46.86 48.32 -10.86
N LEU A 15 -46.55 47.46 -9.88
CA LEU A 15 -45.34 47.54 -9.05
C LEU A 15 -44.03 47.50 -9.84
N SER A 16 -43.13 48.45 -9.53
CA SER A 16 -41.79 48.59 -10.09
C SER A 16 -40.67 48.01 -9.21
N ASN A 17 -41.00 47.63 -7.98
CA ASN A 17 -40.05 47.16 -6.97
C ASN A 17 -39.65 45.69 -7.18
N LYS A 18 -38.41 45.34 -6.78
CA LYS A 18 -37.88 43.96 -6.87
C LYS A 18 -38.48 42.98 -5.83
N HIS A 19 -39.38 43.43 -4.97
CA HIS A 19 -39.87 42.68 -3.81
C HIS A 19 -41.39 42.83 -3.66
N LEU A 20 -42.03 41.75 -3.24
CA LEU A 20 -43.47 41.64 -3.03
C LEU A 20 -43.71 41.05 -1.64
N PHE A 21 -44.12 41.89 -0.68
CA PHE A 21 -44.73 41.40 0.55
C PHE A 21 -46.22 41.20 0.27
N ILE A 22 -46.66 39.94 0.22
CA ILE A 22 -48.07 39.59 0.05
C ILE A 22 -48.55 38.97 1.35
N GLN A 23 -49.62 39.53 1.91
CA GLN A 23 -50.43 38.88 2.93
C GLN A 23 -51.61 38.23 2.19
N GLU A 24 -51.92 36.97 2.48
CA GLU A 24 -53.00 36.25 1.77
C GLU A 24 -54.36 36.65 2.37
N ILE A 25 -54.87 37.83 1.99
CA ILE A 25 -56.14 38.39 2.51
C ILE A 25 -57.34 38.00 1.64
N ASN A 26 -57.11 37.58 0.40
CA ASN A 26 -58.17 37.21 -0.56
C ASN A 26 -57.67 36.28 -1.68
N ILE A 27 -58.60 35.80 -2.51
CA ILE A 27 -58.28 34.87 -3.60
C ILE A 27 -57.33 35.47 -4.68
N HIS A 28 -57.38 36.78 -4.92
CA HIS A 28 -56.47 37.47 -5.85
C HIS A 28 -55.03 37.46 -5.34
N THR A 29 -54.81 37.74 -4.05
CA THR A 29 -53.47 37.65 -3.44
C THR A 29 -52.92 36.23 -3.47
N LYS A 30 -53.76 35.20 -3.26
CA LYS A 30 -53.37 33.78 -3.45
C LYS A 30 -52.95 33.47 -4.90
N ILE A 31 -53.70 33.96 -5.90
CA ILE A 31 -53.37 33.79 -7.32
C ILE A 31 -52.04 34.49 -7.66
N CYS A 32 -51.79 35.69 -7.11
CA CYS A 32 -50.52 36.40 -7.29
C CYS A 32 -49.32 35.66 -6.68
N ILE A 33 -49.46 35.09 -5.48
CA ILE A 33 -48.42 34.25 -4.84
C ILE A 33 -48.10 33.04 -5.72
N ASN A 34 -49.13 32.27 -6.11
CA ASN A 34 -48.95 31.08 -6.96
C ASN A 34 -48.28 31.42 -8.30
N SER A 35 -48.64 32.57 -8.90
CA SER A 35 -48.03 33.05 -10.15
C SER A 35 -46.56 33.43 -9.98
N ALA A 36 -46.20 34.10 -8.88
CA ALA A 36 -44.81 34.46 -8.56
C ALA A 36 -43.96 33.22 -8.24
N GLN A 37 -44.47 32.28 -7.45
CA GLN A 37 -43.83 30.99 -7.18
C GLN A 37 -43.58 30.18 -8.47
N LYS A 38 -44.55 30.16 -9.38
CA LYS A 38 -44.43 29.49 -10.67
C LYS A 38 -43.35 30.13 -11.56
N LEU A 39 -43.36 31.46 -11.71
CA LEU A 39 -42.33 32.20 -12.47
C LEU A 39 -40.91 32.03 -11.91
N LEU A 40 -40.76 31.88 -10.59
CA LEU A 40 -39.46 31.58 -9.98
C LEU A 40 -38.98 30.16 -10.26
N LYS A 41 -39.88 29.16 -10.20
CA LYS A 41 -39.57 27.77 -10.61
C LYS A 41 -39.23 27.66 -12.09
N GLU A 42 -39.92 28.39 -12.96
CA GLU A 42 -39.72 28.35 -14.42
C GLU A 42 -38.48 29.11 -14.92
N SER A 43 -37.97 30.08 -14.14
CA SER A 43 -36.87 30.95 -14.59
C SER A 43 -35.46 30.50 -14.17
N ASN A 44 -35.32 29.38 -13.45
CA ASN A 44 -34.04 28.87 -12.91
C ASN A 44 -33.22 29.89 -12.09
N LYS A 45 -33.84 30.98 -11.61
CA LYS A 45 -33.17 31.99 -10.80
C LYS A 45 -33.28 31.63 -9.33
N ILE A 46 -32.12 31.60 -8.66
CA ILE A 46 -31.98 31.21 -7.25
C ILE A 46 -32.60 32.29 -6.37
N GLY A 47 -33.91 32.17 -6.14
CA GLY A 47 -34.70 33.09 -5.34
C GLY A 47 -35.84 32.33 -4.66
N LYS A 48 -35.56 31.73 -3.51
CA LYS A 48 -36.61 31.16 -2.66
C LYS A 48 -37.50 32.30 -2.17
N ILE A 49 -38.81 32.20 -2.36
CA ILE A 49 -39.75 32.98 -1.56
C ILE A 49 -39.68 32.40 -0.15
N ILE A 50 -39.11 33.17 0.76
CA ILE A 50 -39.15 32.85 2.19
C ILE A 50 -40.60 33.11 2.62
N GLU A 51 -41.35 32.05 2.90
CA GLU A 51 -42.80 32.15 3.15
C GLU A 51 -43.12 32.85 4.48
N TYR A 52 -44.43 33.03 4.77
CA TYR A 52 -44.84 33.24 6.16
C TYR A 52 -44.19 32.16 7.02
N LYS A 53 -44.14 30.92 6.55
CA LYS A 53 -43.96 29.75 7.40
C LYS A 53 -42.51 29.38 7.77
N GLU A 54 -41.60 30.35 7.91
CA GLU A 54 -40.13 30.08 7.98
C GLU A 54 -39.29 30.79 9.07
N PHE A 55 -39.71 31.91 9.69
CA PHE A 55 -38.86 32.78 10.54
C PHE A 55 -39.20 32.88 12.05
N LEU A 56 -40.45 32.77 12.54
CA LEU A 56 -40.69 32.73 14.02
C LEU A 56 -40.12 31.47 14.68
N SER A 57 -39.99 30.37 13.93
CA SER A 57 -39.48 29.07 14.38
C SER A 57 -38.09 28.77 13.84
N ALA A 58 -37.55 29.64 12.99
CA ALA A 58 -36.12 29.73 12.82
C ALA A 58 -35.51 30.24 14.12
N ASP A 59 -34.66 29.43 14.73
CA ASP A 59 -33.86 29.83 15.87
C ASP A 59 -32.65 30.68 15.41
N GLU A 60 -31.79 31.04 16.37
CA GLU A 60 -30.49 31.66 16.09
C GLU A 60 -29.55 30.79 15.21
N ASN A 61 -29.92 29.53 14.93
CA ASN A 61 -29.15 28.58 14.14
C ASN A 61 -29.64 28.41 12.70
N HIS A 62 -30.82 28.92 12.33
CA HIS A 62 -31.29 28.97 10.94
C HIS A 62 -30.48 29.91 10.02
N ILE A 63 -30.51 29.69 8.69
CA ILE A 63 -30.00 30.63 7.67
C ILE A 63 -31.03 30.74 6.55
N PHE A 64 -31.45 31.95 6.24
CA PHE A 64 -32.35 32.21 5.14
C PHE A 64 -31.58 32.31 3.82
N GLU A 65 -32.12 31.68 2.78
CA GLU A 65 -31.64 31.84 1.41
C GLU A 65 -31.80 33.32 1.00
N ASN A 66 -30.72 33.94 0.50
CA ASN A 66 -30.71 35.35 0.07
C ASN A 66 -31.08 36.39 1.15
N PHE A 67 -31.01 36.04 2.44
CA PHE A 67 -31.20 37.00 3.53
C PHE A 67 -30.26 36.73 4.75
N PRO A 68 -29.56 37.74 5.32
CA PRO A 68 -29.59 39.18 5.03
C PRO A 68 -28.84 39.53 3.74
N PRO A 69 -29.44 40.34 2.83
CA PRO A 69 -28.95 40.58 1.46
C PRO A 69 -27.47 40.95 1.39
N LEU A 70 -26.77 40.32 0.44
CA LEU A 70 -25.34 40.45 0.19
C LEU A 70 -25.11 40.78 -1.27
N GLU A 71 -23.92 41.29 -1.61
CA GLU A 71 -23.54 41.59 -3.00
C GLU A 71 -23.22 40.33 -3.84
N TYR A 72 -22.98 39.17 -3.18
CA TYR A 72 -22.59 37.93 -3.84
C TYR A 72 -23.24 36.68 -3.20
N ASP A 73 -24.02 35.93 -3.99
CA ASP A 73 -24.78 34.76 -3.52
C ASP A 73 -23.88 33.66 -2.91
N LYS A 74 -22.66 33.50 -3.43
CA LYS A 74 -21.65 32.52 -2.96
C LYS A 74 -21.29 32.63 -1.47
N ILE A 75 -21.56 33.78 -0.84
CA ILE A 75 -21.33 33.96 0.60
C ILE A 75 -22.36 33.15 1.40
N TYR A 76 -23.59 32.97 0.92
CA TYR A 76 -24.58 32.09 1.56
C TYR A 76 -24.14 30.62 1.53
N ASP A 77 -23.56 30.15 0.42
CA ASP A 77 -22.99 28.79 0.34
C ASP A 77 -21.92 28.59 1.42
N HIS A 78 -21.03 29.57 1.60
CA HIS A 78 -20.01 29.53 2.65
C HIS A 78 -20.60 29.54 4.05
N ILE A 79 -21.63 30.35 4.30
CA ILE A 79 -22.29 30.44 5.61
C ILE A 79 -23.09 29.16 5.94
N LYS A 80 -23.85 28.61 4.98
CA LYS A 80 -24.53 27.30 5.11
C LYS A 80 -23.53 26.18 5.44
N ASN A 81 -22.44 26.07 4.67
CA ASN A 81 -21.40 25.07 4.88
C ASN A 81 -20.56 25.25 6.17
N GLN A 82 -20.59 26.45 6.79
CA GLN A 82 -19.95 26.69 8.09
C GLN A 82 -20.90 26.47 9.26
N LYS A 83 -22.21 26.76 9.12
CA LYS A 83 -23.18 26.63 10.21
C LYS A 83 -23.61 25.18 10.47
N LEU A 84 -23.43 24.28 9.50
CA LEU A 84 -23.40 22.82 9.72
C LEU A 84 -22.27 22.32 10.66
N LYS A 85 -21.50 23.23 11.26
CA LYS A 85 -20.41 22.94 12.21
C LYS A 85 -20.58 23.66 13.57
N LYS A 86 -21.74 24.29 13.83
CA LYS A 86 -21.92 25.27 14.93
C LYS A 86 -21.86 24.67 16.35
N ASP A 87 -22.21 23.40 16.53
CA ASP A 87 -22.27 22.74 17.85
C ASP A 87 -20.90 22.49 18.50
N LEU A 88 -19.81 22.77 17.77
CA LEU A 88 -18.44 22.61 18.25
C LEU A 88 -17.76 23.99 18.31
N PRO A 89 -17.49 24.54 19.51
CA PRO A 89 -16.64 25.71 19.68
C PRO A 89 -15.29 25.55 18.95
N ILE A 90 -14.59 26.64 18.62
CA ILE A 90 -13.30 26.59 17.89
C ILE A 90 -12.28 25.63 18.54
N LYS A 91 -12.24 25.58 19.88
CA LYS A 91 -11.47 24.60 20.66
C LYS A 91 -11.83 23.15 20.32
N GLU A 92 -13.13 22.85 20.23
CA GLU A 92 -13.65 21.53 19.87
C GLU A 92 -13.50 21.22 18.37
N ILE A 93 -13.47 22.23 17.49
CA ILE A 93 -13.11 22.03 16.07
C ILE A 93 -11.63 21.65 15.92
N PHE A 94 -10.72 22.30 16.66
CA PHE A 94 -9.31 21.90 16.67
C PHE A 94 -9.10 20.52 17.31
N LYS A 95 -9.72 20.27 18.47
CA LYS A 95 -9.72 18.95 19.14
C LYS A 95 -10.32 17.87 18.24
N LYS A 96 -11.38 18.17 17.47
CA LYS A 96 -11.91 17.27 16.45
C LYS A 96 -10.90 17.04 15.32
N LYS A 97 -10.32 18.08 14.70
CA LYS A 97 -9.30 17.92 13.64
C LYS A 97 -8.10 17.05 14.10
N ILE A 98 -7.69 17.19 15.36
CA ILE A 98 -6.61 16.41 15.98
C ILE A 98 -7.07 14.97 16.29
N ASN A 99 -8.26 14.79 16.86
CA ASN A 99 -8.83 13.47 17.13
C ASN A 99 -9.10 12.70 15.84
N ASP A 100 -9.71 13.32 14.83
CA ASP A 100 -9.97 12.74 13.51
C ASP A 100 -8.66 12.27 12.85
N TYR A 101 -7.56 13.05 12.98
CA TYR A 101 -6.22 12.62 12.57
C TYR A 101 -5.74 11.39 13.35
N PHE A 102 -5.79 11.39 14.68
CA PHE A 102 -5.31 10.26 15.49
C PHE A 102 -6.20 9.00 15.37
N ILE A 103 -7.50 9.16 15.14
CA ILE A 103 -8.44 8.06 14.84
C ILE A 103 -8.13 7.47 13.47
N ASN A 104 -7.95 8.31 12.44
CA ASN A 104 -7.56 7.86 11.10
C ASN A 104 -6.18 7.16 11.12
N LEU A 105 -5.19 7.72 11.84
CA LEU A 105 -3.88 7.10 12.04
C LEU A 105 -3.98 5.74 12.73
N ARG A 106 -4.76 5.63 13.82
CA ARG A 106 -5.00 4.34 14.51
C ARG A 106 -5.71 3.34 13.60
N ASN A 107 -6.70 3.77 12.83
CA ASN A 107 -7.44 2.92 11.91
C ASN A 107 -6.55 2.41 10.77
N GLN A 108 -5.69 3.26 10.18
CA GLN A 108 -4.76 2.85 9.12
C GLN A 108 -3.64 1.95 9.65
N ILE A 109 -3.09 2.24 10.84
CA ILE A 109 -2.12 1.36 11.51
C ILE A 109 -2.76 0.01 11.79
N LYS A 110 -3.98 -0.01 12.35
CA LYS A 110 -4.73 -1.25 12.58
C LYS A 110 -4.98 -1.99 11.26
N GLN A 111 -5.51 -1.35 10.23
CA GLN A 111 -5.76 -1.97 8.93
C GLN A 111 -4.49 -2.56 8.30
N LYS A 112 -3.32 -1.91 8.43
CA LYS A 112 -2.04 -2.48 7.99
C LYS A 112 -1.57 -3.66 8.84
N ILE A 113 -1.81 -3.65 10.16
CA ILE A 113 -1.47 -4.78 11.04
C ILE A 113 -2.41 -5.97 10.77
N ASP A 114 -3.72 -5.72 10.69
CA ASP A 114 -4.75 -6.71 10.36
C ASP A 114 -4.47 -7.33 8.98
N GLN A 115 -4.14 -6.51 7.97
CA GLN A 115 -3.78 -7.01 6.63
C GLN A 115 -2.45 -7.78 6.65
N LEU A 116 -1.42 -7.30 7.35
CA LEU A 116 -0.15 -8.03 7.47
C LEU A 116 -0.35 -9.38 8.17
N GLN A 117 -1.21 -9.44 9.18
CA GLN A 117 -1.60 -10.70 9.83
C GLN A 117 -2.27 -11.64 8.81
N ILE A 118 -3.25 -11.14 8.04
CA ILE A 118 -3.89 -11.91 6.96
C ILE A 118 -2.88 -12.39 5.91
N ASP A 119 -1.94 -11.54 5.47
CA ASP A 119 -0.91 -11.89 4.48
C ASP A 119 0.06 -12.97 5.01
N VAL A 120 0.33 -12.99 6.32
CA VAL A 120 1.17 -13.99 6.99
C VAL A 120 0.41 -15.30 7.21
N GLU A 121 -0.85 -15.22 7.66
CA GLU A 121 -1.74 -16.37 7.78
C GLU A 121 -1.99 -17.04 6.43
N GLN A 122 -2.25 -16.24 5.37
CA GLN A 122 -2.38 -16.75 4.00
C GLN A 122 -1.09 -17.41 3.50
N LYS A 123 0.09 -16.82 3.71
CA LYS A 123 1.36 -17.46 3.33
C LYS A 123 1.61 -18.76 4.10
N LEU A 124 1.27 -18.83 5.38
CA LEU A 124 1.32 -20.09 6.14
C LEU A 124 0.35 -21.12 5.54
N ILE A 125 -0.89 -20.72 5.23
CA ILE A 125 -1.90 -21.57 4.59
C ILE A 125 -1.42 -22.06 3.21
N GLU A 126 -0.84 -21.20 2.38
CA GLU A 126 -0.27 -21.55 1.06
C GLU A 126 0.95 -22.49 1.18
N MET A 127 1.78 -22.32 2.21
CA MET A 127 2.92 -23.19 2.49
C MET A 127 2.51 -24.59 2.98
N TYR A 128 1.34 -24.74 3.62
CA TYR A 128 0.88 -26.00 4.22
C TYR A 128 -0.30 -26.68 3.50
N ILE A 129 -1.12 -25.96 2.71
CA ILE A 129 -2.31 -26.49 2.03
C ILE A 129 -2.12 -26.52 0.52
N ASN A 130 -1.55 -27.62 0.03
CA ASN A 130 -1.49 -27.89 -1.41
C ASN A 130 -2.82 -28.49 -1.91
N LYS A 131 -3.73 -27.60 -2.33
CA LYS A 131 -5.00 -27.81 -3.09
C LYS A 131 -6.29 -28.15 -2.33
N ASN A 132 -7.31 -27.33 -2.65
CA ASN A 132 -8.77 -27.57 -2.66
C ASN A 132 -9.57 -27.53 -1.35
N GLN A 133 -10.83 -27.03 -1.48
CA GLN A 133 -11.98 -27.05 -0.55
C GLN A 133 -12.29 -25.81 0.33
N GLY A 134 -11.92 -24.59 -0.09
CA GLY A 134 -12.21 -23.35 0.66
C GLY A 134 -13.50 -22.56 0.31
N ASN A 135 -13.73 -22.26 -0.98
CA ASN A 135 -14.60 -21.13 -1.38
C ASN A 135 -15.90 -21.56 -2.07
N THR A 136 -17.00 -21.69 -1.32
CA THR A 136 -18.36 -21.85 -1.88
C THR A 136 -19.51 -21.20 -1.09
N PHE A 137 -19.28 -20.67 0.13
CA PHE A 137 -20.38 -20.28 1.04
C PHE A 137 -20.68 -18.78 1.13
N LEU A 138 -19.68 -17.92 0.92
CA LEU A 138 -19.85 -16.46 1.14
C LEU A 138 -20.60 -15.78 -0.02
N ASP A 139 -20.40 -16.27 -1.25
CA ASP A 139 -21.01 -15.69 -2.45
C ASP A 139 -22.53 -15.91 -2.47
N ILE A 140 -22.97 -17.12 -2.11
CA ILE A 140 -24.40 -17.50 -1.97
C ILE A 140 -25.11 -16.61 -0.94
N TYR A 141 -24.45 -16.25 0.17
CA TYR A 141 -25.05 -15.39 1.19
C TYR A 141 -25.27 -13.95 0.70
N ASN A 142 -24.34 -13.41 -0.08
CA ASN A 142 -24.41 -12.03 -0.55
C ASN A 142 -25.51 -11.83 -1.62
N GLU A 143 -25.75 -12.84 -2.47
CA GLU A 143 -26.80 -12.83 -3.50
C GLU A 143 -28.23 -12.72 -2.92
N LEU A 144 -28.46 -13.24 -1.70
CA LEU A 144 -29.79 -13.39 -1.12
C LEU A 144 -30.31 -12.19 -0.30
N SER A 145 -29.48 -11.18 0.00
CA SER A 145 -29.74 -10.31 1.16
C SER A 145 -30.63 -9.08 0.93
N SER A 146 -30.78 -8.58 -0.31
CA SER A 146 -31.66 -7.47 -0.77
C SER A 146 -31.90 -6.32 0.23
N LYS A 147 -30.84 -5.90 0.93
CA LYS A 147 -30.94 -5.11 2.18
C LYS A 147 -31.12 -3.60 1.98
N PHE A 148 -30.88 -3.09 0.77
CA PHE A 148 -30.71 -1.65 0.52
C PHE A 148 -32.01 -0.90 0.19
N ASP A 149 -32.97 -1.54 -0.46
CA ASP A 149 -34.13 -0.85 -1.04
C ASP A 149 -35.08 -0.24 0.01
N ILE A 150 -35.18 -0.89 1.17
CA ILE A 150 -36.09 -0.48 2.26
C ILE A 150 -35.61 0.81 2.96
N GLN A 151 -34.31 1.16 2.87
CA GLN A 151 -33.75 2.30 3.60
C GLN A 151 -34.06 3.67 2.95
N GLN A 152 -34.55 3.70 1.71
CA GLN A 152 -34.83 4.95 0.98
C GLN A 152 -36.21 5.58 1.26
N GLN A 153 -37.17 4.86 1.84
CA GLN A 153 -38.58 5.32 1.85
C GLN A 153 -39.01 6.20 3.04
N LEU A 154 -38.10 6.68 3.89
CA LEU A 154 -38.47 7.26 5.19
C LEU A 154 -37.76 8.58 5.57
N LYS A 155 -38.37 9.73 5.21
CA LYS A 155 -38.77 10.89 6.06
C LYS A 155 -38.63 12.27 5.37
N ASP A 156 -39.65 13.13 5.47
CA ASP A 156 -39.73 14.46 4.82
C ASP A 156 -40.35 15.59 5.70
N GLN A 157 -39.65 16.74 5.75
CA GLN A 157 -40.14 18.15 5.70
C GLN A 157 -40.86 18.91 6.88
N GLN A 158 -41.85 19.77 6.58
CA GLN A 158 -41.91 21.25 6.92
C GLN A 158 -43.38 21.78 7.04
N GLN A 159 -43.81 22.99 7.49
CA GLN A 159 -43.25 24.26 8.05
C GLN A 159 -44.39 25.16 8.64
N ASP A 160 -44.19 26.00 9.69
CA ASP A 160 -45.10 27.13 10.08
C ASP A 160 -44.47 28.17 11.05
N SER A 161 -44.44 29.49 10.72
CA SER A 161 -43.89 30.63 11.55
C SER A 161 -43.42 31.98 10.86
N GLU A 162 -44.10 33.16 10.85
CA GLU A 162 -43.49 34.41 10.25
C GLU A 162 -43.02 35.56 11.16
N GLN A 163 -43.97 36.31 11.73
CA GLN A 163 -44.05 37.79 11.70
C GLN A 163 -42.72 38.57 11.82
N ARG A 164 -41.82 38.07 12.70
CA ARG A 164 -40.43 38.54 12.87
C ARG A 164 -39.62 38.60 11.56
N ILE A 165 -39.99 37.86 10.49
CA ILE A 165 -39.36 37.96 9.15
C ILE A 165 -39.36 39.42 8.68
N LYS A 166 -40.52 40.09 8.67
CA LYS A 166 -40.70 41.34 7.91
C LYS A 166 -39.93 42.49 8.57
N GLU A 167 -39.93 42.49 9.89
CA GLU A 167 -39.30 43.48 10.77
C GLU A 167 -37.78 43.40 10.72
N ILE A 168 -37.20 42.20 10.86
CA ILE A 168 -35.74 42.01 10.77
C ILE A 168 -35.26 42.15 9.31
N ILE A 169 -36.08 41.77 8.33
CA ILE A 169 -35.76 41.96 6.91
C ILE A 169 -35.51 43.43 6.58
N GLN A 170 -36.42 44.33 6.95
CA GLN A 170 -36.27 45.76 6.64
C GLN A 170 -34.98 46.37 7.22
N GLN A 171 -34.63 46.04 8.47
CA GLN A 171 -33.40 46.57 9.09
C GLN A 171 -32.12 46.07 8.40
N LYS A 172 -32.07 44.81 7.94
CA LYS A 172 -30.87 44.26 7.31
C LYS A 172 -30.65 44.74 5.88
N TYR A 173 -31.71 45.04 5.13
CA TYR A 173 -31.61 45.61 3.78
C TYR A 173 -30.95 47.00 3.75
N GLN A 174 -30.99 47.76 4.84
CA GLN A 174 -30.35 49.08 4.92
C GLN A 174 -28.82 48.98 5.05
N ASN A 175 -28.29 47.85 5.54
CA ASN A 175 -26.87 47.69 5.90
C ASN A 175 -26.12 46.66 5.02
N ILE A 176 -26.58 46.42 3.77
CA ILE A 176 -26.03 45.39 2.84
C ILE A 176 -24.50 45.35 2.80
N LYS A 177 -23.88 46.51 2.54
CA LYS A 177 -22.42 46.60 2.40
C LYS A 177 -21.70 46.32 3.72
N GLU A 178 -22.14 46.95 4.81
CA GLU A 178 -21.55 46.76 6.13
C GLU A 178 -21.68 45.31 6.65
N ASN A 179 -22.83 44.66 6.37
CA ASN A 179 -23.02 43.23 6.64
C ASN A 179 -22.07 42.36 5.81
N THR A 180 -21.92 42.67 4.51
CA THR A 180 -21.02 41.95 3.60
C THR A 180 -19.56 42.07 4.04
N ASP A 181 -19.07 43.28 4.32
CA ASP A 181 -17.70 43.53 4.78
C ASP A 181 -17.40 42.82 6.12
N LYS A 182 -18.34 42.88 7.10
CA LYS A 182 -18.20 42.22 8.40
C LYS A 182 -18.16 40.69 8.29
N LEU A 183 -19.01 40.10 7.45
CA LEU A 183 -19.05 38.65 7.22
C LEU A 183 -17.81 38.17 6.46
N GLN A 184 -17.42 38.87 5.39
CA GLN A 184 -16.24 38.54 4.59
C GLN A 184 -14.96 38.60 5.43
N LYS A 185 -14.83 39.62 6.30
CA LYS A 185 -13.72 39.73 7.26
C LYS A 185 -13.72 38.58 8.25
N SER A 186 -14.85 38.29 8.90
CA SER A 186 -14.98 37.21 9.89
C SER A 186 -14.67 35.84 9.30
N ILE A 187 -15.16 35.55 8.08
CA ILE A 187 -14.85 34.31 7.34
C ILE A 187 -13.35 34.21 7.05
N THR A 188 -12.73 35.31 6.60
CA THR A 188 -11.29 35.35 6.28
C THR A 188 -10.43 35.15 7.54
N GLU A 189 -10.80 35.75 8.67
CA GLU A 189 -10.10 35.59 9.95
C GLU A 189 -10.27 34.17 10.50
N TYR A 190 -11.48 33.60 10.42
CA TYR A 190 -11.78 32.22 10.81
C TYR A 190 -10.99 31.20 9.97
N GLN A 191 -10.92 31.38 8.65
CA GLN A 191 -10.10 30.56 7.75
C GLN A 191 -8.60 30.67 8.09
N LYS A 192 -8.09 31.89 8.33
CA LYS A 192 -6.70 32.15 8.78
C LYS A 192 -6.36 31.59 10.16
N ILE A 193 -7.37 31.29 10.99
CA ILE A 193 -7.19 30.62 12.29
C ILE A 193 -7.15 29.10 12.09
N ILE A 194 -8.06 28.53 11.29
CA ILE A 194 -8.13 27.08 11.02
C ILE A 194 -6.90 26.57 10.24
N SER A 195 -6.32 27.40 9.36
CA SER A 195 -5.12 27.04 8.59
C SER A 195 -3.84 26.96 9.42
N LYS A 196 -3.82 27.43 10.68
CA LYS A 196 -2.64 27.35 11.56
C LYS A 196 -2.31 25.94 12.04
N VAL A 197 -3.26 25.00 11.98
CA VAL A 197 -2.99 23.58 12.25
C VAL A 197 -2.52 22.93 10.95
N ASP A 198 -1.22 23.06 10.67
CA ASP A 198 -0.54 22.29 9.65
C ASP A 198 -0.49 20.80 10.04
N LEU A 199 -0.70 19.93 9.06
CA LEU A 199 -0.58 18.47 9.20
C LEU A 199 0.52 17.89 8.30
N THR A 200 1.31 18.71 7.59
CA THR A 200 2.35 18.26 6.66
C THR A 200 3.40 17.38 7.36
N ILE A 201 3.92 17.82 8.51
CA ILE A 201 4.87 17.03 9.31
C ILE A 201 4.21 15.78 9.92
N PRO A 202 3.03 15.86 10.60
CA PRO A 202 2.27 14.67 11.04
C PRO A 202 2.04 13.63 9.94
N ASN A 203 1.56 14.04 8.76
CA ASN A 203 1.30 13.15 7.63
C ASN A 203 2.60 12.47 7.12
N LEU A 204 3.73 13.17 7.14
CA LEU A 204 5.03 12.60 6.79
C LEU A 204 5.55 11.61 7.84
N ILE A 205 5.20 11.79 9.12
CA ILE A 205 5.45 10.82 10.19
C ILE A 205 4.53 9.59 10.05
N GLN A 206 3.25 9.79 9.74
CA GLN A 206 2.29 8.73 9.43
C GLN A 206 2.81 7.81 8.30
N GLN A 207 3.27 8.39 7.19
CA GLN A 207 3.85 7.60 6.09
C GLN A 207 5.10 6.82 6.53
N LYS A 208 5.96 7.39 7.38
CA LYS A 208 7.11 6.67 7.95
C LYS A 208 6.69 5.50 8.84
N ILE A 209 5.61 5.63 9.62
CA ILE A 209 5.09 4.55 10.47
C ILE A 209 4.52 3.41 9.61
N LEU A 210 3.71 3.73 8.60
CA LEU A 210 3.15 2.72 7.68
C LEU A 210 4.29 1.96 6.95
N ASN A 211 5.29 2.68 6.44
CA ASN A 211 6.49 2.12 5.81
C ASN A 211 7.42 1.34 6.75
N LEU A 212 7.18 1.34 8.07
CA LEU A 212 7.84 0.45 9.04
C LEU A 212 7.04 -0.82 9.27
N ILE A 213 5.71 -0.76 9.25
CA ILE A 213 4.84 -1.95 9.31
C ILE A 213 5.06 -2.82 8.06
N ASP A 214 5.21 -2.21 6.88
CA ASP A 214 5.55 -2.89 5.62
C ASP A 214 6.92 -3.61 5.61
N LYS A 215 7.72 -3.46 6.66
CA LYS A 215 9.03 -4.13 6.83
C LYS A 215 9.01 -5.22 7.89
N ILE A 216 7.89 -5.41 8.59
CA ILE A 216 7.71 -6.53 9.52
C ILE A 216 7.53 -7.79 8.69
N ASP A 217 8.37 -8.80 8.95
CA ASP A 217 8.36 -10.07 8.24
C ASP A 217 8.63 -11.21 9.22
N PHE A 218 7.66 -12.13 9.29
CA PHE A 218 7.64 -13.24 10.25
C PHE A 218 8.44 -14.45 9.77
N PHE A 219 8.79 -14.52 8.48
CA PHE A 219 9.55 -15.64 7.89
C PHE A 219 11.06 -15.36 7.92
N ASN A 220 11.48 -14.32 8.64
CA ASN A 220 12.70 -13.59 8.34
C ASN A 220 13.89 -13.89 9.27
N ILE A 221 14.37 -15.13 9.24
CA ILE A 221 15.66 -15.50 9.85
C ILE A 221 16.85 -15.02 8.96
N ILE A 222 16.58 -14.55 7.73
CA ILE A 222 17.57 -14.61 6.62
C ILE A 222 17.73 -13.35 5.73
N SER A 223 16.96 -12.26 5.91
CA SER A 223 17.05 -11.06 5.03
C SER A 223 18.44 -10.48 4.86
N ASN A 224 19.32 -10.69 5.85
CA ASN A 224 20.64 -10.11 5.92
C ASN A 224 21.74 -11.02 5.34
N ILE A 225 21.40 -12.22 4.83
CA ILE A 225 22.35 -13.04 4.07
C ILE A 225 22.58 -12.37 2.72
N GLU A 226 23.80 -11.88 2.53
CA GLU A 226 24.30 -11.31 1.28
C GLU A 226 25.48 -12.15 0.79
N PHE A 227 26.02 -11.82 -0.39
CA PHE A 227 27.23 -12.43 -0.92
C PHE A 227 28.31 -11.38 -1.12
N GLU A 228 29.52 -11.69 -0.67
CA GLU A 228 30.73 -10.89 -0.85
C GLU A 228 31.58 -11.44 -2.01
N LYS A 229 32.32 -10.55 -2.66
CA LYS A 229 33.34 -10.93 -3.65
C LYS A 229 34.62 -11.35 -2.93
N SER A 230 35.26 -12.43 -3.38
CA SER A 230 36.62 -12.77 -2.95
C SER A 230 37.59 -11.62 -3.24
N LYS A 231 38.39 -11.20 -2.25
CA LYS A 231 39.17 -9.94 -2.34
C LYS A 231 40.34 -9.99 -3.33
N SER A 232 41.09 -11.10 -3.33
CA SER A 232 42.34 -11.23 -4.09
C SER A 232 42.33 -12.37 -5.12
N TYR A 233 41.33 -13.25 -5.11
CA TYR A 233 41.25 -14.36 -6.07
C TYR A 233 40.77 -13.91 -7.46
N GLY A 234 41.62 -14.12 -8.48
CA GLY A 234 41.24 -14.10 -9.89
C GLY A 234 40.53 -12.82 -10.32
N SER A 235 39.35 -12.95 -10.93
CA SER A 235 38.52 -11.85 -11.39
C SER A 235 37.27 -11.64 -10.52
N SER A 236 37.33 -12.06 -9.26
CA SER A 236 36.21 -11.97 -8.32
C SER A 236 35.71 -10.52 -8.14
N GLN A 237 36.59 -9.52 -8.27
CA GLN A 237 36.20 -8.10 -8.21
C GLN A 237 35.34 -7.65 -9.42
N ASN A 238 35.45 -8.33 -10.57
CA ASN A 238 34.61 -8.13 -11.75
C ASN A 238 33.22 -8.80 -11.63
N LEU A 239 32.94 -9.50 -10.53
CA LEU A 239 31.59 -9.94 -10.22
C LEU A 239 30.68 -8.75 -9.89
N GLN A 240 29.43 -8.87 -10.26
CA GLN A 240 28.32 -8.00 -9.89
C GLN A 240 27.33 -8.84 -9.09
N ILE A 241 26.97 -8.37 -7.90
CA ILE A 241 26.08 -9.06 -6.98
C ILE A 241 24.90 -8.13 -6.72
N GLN A 242 23.69 -8.57 -7.03
CA GLN A 242 22.47 -7.79 -6.84
C GLN A 242 21.38 -8.63 -6.18
N ARG A 243 20.63 -8.03 -5.25
CA ARG A 243 19.38 -8.60 -4.74
C ARG A 243 18.24 -8.19 -5.64
N LEU A 244 17.51 -9.17 -6.16
CA LEU A 244 16.32 -8.98 -6.99
C LEU A 244 15.10 -8.61 -6.14
N GLN A 245 14.02 -8.13 -6.76
CA GLN A 245 12.79 -7.74 -6.06
C GLN A 245 12.13 -8.90 -5.30
N ASN A 246 12.24 -10.12 -5.84
CA ASN A 246 11.85 -11.38 -5.18
C ASN A 246 12.88 -11.89 -4.15
N ARG A 247 13.79 -11.02 -3.69
CA ARG A 247 14.88 -11.24 -2.70
C ARG A 247 16.00 -12.22 -3.09
N GLN A 248 15.87 -12.91 -4.22
CA GLN A 248 16.90 -13.78 -4.78
C GLN A 248 18.20 -13.00 -5.04
N ILE A 249 19.35 -13.67 -4.91
CA ILE A 249 20.66 -13.04 -5.11
C ILE A 249 21.20 -13.47 -6.46
N GLN A 250 21.33 -12.53 -7.39
CA GLN A 250 21.92 -12.76 -8.70
C GLN A 250 23.40 -12.35 -8.69
N ILE A 251 24.27 -13.26 -9.13
CA ILE A 251 25.71 -13.09 -9.27
C ILE A 251 26.06 -13.23 -10.75
N THR A 252 26.66 -12.21 -11.33
CA THR A 252 27.08 -12.13 -12.75
C THR A 252 28.51 -11.62 -12.86
N GLN A 253 29.17 -11.77 -14.01
CA GLN A 253 30.54 -11.27 -14.22
C GLN A 253 30.60 -10.28 -15.39
N SER A 254 31.39 -9.21 -15.26
CA SER A 254 31.55 -8.18 -16.29
C SER A 254 32.60 -8.50 -17.37
N ILE A 255 33.24 -9.67 -17.30
CA ILE A 255 34.28 -10.11 -18.25
C ILE A 255 34.15 -11.62 -18.54
N SER A 256 34.61 -12.05 -19.71
CA SER A 256 34.60 -13.45 -20.16
C SER A 256 35.88 -14.19 -19.78
N ASP A 257 35.79 -15.52 -19.72
CA ASP A 257 36.92 -16.46 -19.63
C ASP A 257 37.86 -16.18 -18.43
N ALA A 258 37.25 -15.94 -17.27
CA ALA A 258 37.96 -15.62 -16.04
C ALA A 258 37.19 -16.09 -14.81
N HIS A 259 37.87 -16.66 -13.82
CA HIS A 259 37.22 -17.19 -12.62
C HIS A 259 36.99 -16.11 -11.56
N GLY A 260 35.74 -15.93 -11.14
CA GLY A 260 35.35 -15.13 -9.97
C GLY A 260 34.66 -15.99 -8.91
N VAL A 261 35.12 -15.89 -7.67
CA VAL A 261 34.54 -16.55 -6.48
C VAL A 261 33.75 -15.54 -5.65
N SER A 262 32.59 -15.96 -5.18
CA SER A 262 31.73 -15.21 -4.27
C SER A 262 31.25 -16.11 -3.13
N TYR A 263 31.19 -15.58 -1.92
CA TYR A 263 30.87 -16.34 -0.70
C TYR A 263 29.82 -15.63 0.15
N ALA A 264 29.05 -16.37 0.94
CA ALA A 264 28.02 -15.79 1.80
C ALA A 264 28.64 -14.90 2.91
N ASN A 265 28.02 -13.77 3.24
CA ASN A 265 28.56 -12.79 4.19
C ASN A 265 28.67 -13.27 5.66
N PHE A 266 28.22 -14.49 5.97
CA PHE A 266 28.32 -15.12 7.29
C PHE A 266 29.16 -16.42 7.27
N ILE A 267 29.66 -16.82 8.45
CA ILE A 267 30.30 -18.11 8.68
C ILE A 267 29.23 -19.13 9.09
N LEU A 268 29.29 -20.34 8.54
CA LEU A 268 28.36 -21.43 8.85
C LEU A 268 28.58 -21.92 10.30
N ASP A 269 27.55 -21.88 11.14
CA ASP A 269 27.55 -22.53 12.46
C ASP A 269 27.58 -24.05 12.29
N PRO A 270 28.55 -24.78 12.89
CA PRO A 270 28.64 -26.22 12.72
C PRO A 270 27.39 -27.01 13.10
N ASN A 271 26.57 -26.50 14.03
CA ASN A 271 25.40 -27.18 14.58
C ASN A 271 24.10 -26.88 13.80
N GLN A 272 24.12 -25.86 12.94
CA GLN A 272 22.97 -25.46 12.13
C GLN A 272 22.91 -26.29 10.84
N LYS A 273 21.68 -26.61 10.41
CA LYS A 273 21.42 -27.31 9.15
C LYS A 273 21.00 -26.28 8.12
N TYR A 274 21.85 -26.08 7.12
CA TYR A 274 21.63 -25.09 6.06
C TYR A 274 21.08 -25.76 4.80
N ILE A 275 20.13 -25.10 4.16
CA ILE A 275 19.64 -25.38 2.82
C ILE A 275 19.93 -24.15 1.95
N PHE A 276 20.59 -24.34 0.82
CA PHE A 276 20.71 -23.35 -0.24
C PHE A 276 20.07 -23.91 -1.50
N ARG A 277 19.35 -23.09 -2.27
CA ARG A 277 18.97 -23.45 -3.65
C ARG A 277 19.66 -22.52 -4.62
N VAL A 278 20.20 -23.13 -5.67
CA VAL A 278 21.07 -22.46 -6.65
C VAL A 278 20.65 -22.87 -8.05
N LYS A 279 20.59 -21.89 -8.94
CA LYS A 279 20.25 -22.06 -10.35
C LYS A 279 21.26 -21.36 -11.24
N LEU A 280 21.77 -22.05 -12.25
CA LEU A 280 22.61 -21.48 -13.31
C LEU A 280 21.72 -21.05 -14.47
N GLN A 281 21.76 -19.78 -14.86
CA GLN A 281 21.15 -19.27 -16.09
C GLN A 281 22.22 -18.85 -17.09
N THR A 282 21.99 -19.12 -18.37
CA THR A 282 22.88 -18.64 -19.44
C THR A 282 22.20 -18.65 -20.80
N ASN A 283 22.71 -17.79 -21.70
CA ASN A 283 22.36 -17.80 -23.11
C ASN A 283 23.36 -18.62 -23.96
N SER A 284 24.40 -19.21 -23.35
CA SER A 284 25.33 -20.15 -24.00
C SER A 284 24.85 -21.58 -23.84
N GLN A 285 25.10 -22.42 -24.85
CA GLN A 285 24.98 -23.87 -24.74
C GLN A 285 26.36 -24.56 -24.76
N ASN A 286 27.46 -23.81 -24.75
CA ASN A 286 28.82 -24.33 -24.71
C ASN A 286 29.51 -23.93 -23.40
N ASP A 287 30.20 -24.90 -22.82
CA ASP A 287 31.09 -24.79 -21.65
C ASP A 287 30.46 -24.14 -20.41
N SER A 288 29.14 -24.32 -20.28
CA SER A 288 28.34 -23.92 -19.13
C SER A 288 28.29 -25.02 -18.08
N PHE A 289 28.79 -24.70 -16.88
CA PHE A 289 28.84 -25.57 -15.72
C PHE A 289 28.67 -24.73 -14.44
N LEU A 290 28.07 -25.35 -13.41
CA LEU A 290 27.94 -24.77 -12.07
C LEU A 290 29.03 -25.31 -11.11
N VAL A 291 29.62 -24.41 -10.32
CA VAL A 291 30.53 -24.76 -9.20
C VAL A 291 30.02 -24.09 -7.93
N ILE A 292 29.79 -24.91 -6.91
CA ILE A 292 29.27 -24.52 -5.59
C ILE A 292 29.97 -25.34 -4.50
N GLY A 293 30.14 -24.80 -3.29
CA GLY A 293 30.89 -25.51 -2.25
C GLY A 293 30.94 -24.81 -0.90
N ILE A 294 31.80 -25.32 -0.01
CA ILE A 294 32.25 -24.61 1.18
C ILE A 294 33.75 -24.35 1.14
N ILE A 295 34.11 -23.09 1.38
CA ILE A 295 35.49 -22.60 1.45
C ILE A 295 35.84 -22.23 2.90
N LYS A 296 37.08 -22.43 3.31
CA LYS A 296 37.55 -22.10 4.65
C LYS A 296 37.68 -20.58 4.81
N GLU A 297 37.43 -20.06 6.02
CA GLU A 297 37.42 -18.61 6.29
C GLU A 297 38.74 -17.92 5.90
N GLN A 298 39.85 -18.57 6.22
CA GLN A 298 41.22 -18.10 5.95
C GLN A 298 41.58 -18.10 4.44
N ASP A 299 40.92 -18.95 3.64
CA ASP A 299 41.29 -19.23 2.25
C ASP A 299 40.34 -18.55 1.23
N LYS A 300 39.17 -18.09 1.69
CA LYS A 300 38.07 -17.51 0.89
C LYS A 300 38.45 -16.36 -0.03
N ASP A 301 39.49 -15.62 0.33
CA ASP A 301 39.96 -14.44 -0.41
C ASP A 301 41.03 -14.78 -1.47
N ASN A 302 41.55 -16.01 -1.50
CA ASN A 302 42.75 -16.39 -2.27
C ASN A 302 42.64 -17.68 -3.10
N GLN A 303 41.68 -18.57 -2.81
CA GLN A 303 41.62 -19.93 -3.38
C GLN A 303 40.47 -20.14 -4.38
N LYS A 304 40.72 -20.96 -5.41
CA LYS A 304 39.70 -21.48 -6.34
C LYS A 304 38.67 -22.33 -5.60
N LEU A 305 37.37 -22.19 -5.89
CA LEU A 305 36.35 -23.01 -5.25
C LEU A 305 36.50 -24.50 -5.62
N TYR A 306 36.91 -24.80 -6.86
CA TYR A 306 37.18 -26.18 -7.30
C TYR A 306 38.49 -26.79 -6.75
N ASN A 307 39.18 -26.10 -5.83
CA ASN A 307 40.24 -26.68 -5.01
C ASN A 307 39.77 -26.94 -3.56
N THR A 308 38.47 -26.94 -3.29
CA THR A 308 37.87 -27.05 -1.95
C THR A 308 36.76 -28.12 -1.93
N ILE A 309 35.92 -28.13 -0.89
CA ILE A 309 34.79 -29.06 -0.77
C ILE A 309 33.65 -28.53 -1.65
N CYS A 310 33.74 -28.82 -2.94
CA CYS A 310 32.77 -28.37 -3.96
C CYS A 310 32.06 -29.52 -4.67
N TYR A 311 30.84 -29.24 -5.11
CA TYR A 311 30.25 -29.83 -6.31
C TYR A 311 30.69 -29.01 -7.53
N ASN A 312 31.25 -29.67 -8.53
CA ASN A 312 31.64 -29.09 -9.81
C ASN A 312 31.03 -29.93 -10.93
N GLU A 313 30.11 -29.34 -11.70
CA GLU A 313 29.36 -30.01 -12.77
C GLU A 313 30.26 -30.51 -13.93
N THR A 314 31.50 -30.02 -14.06
CA THR A 314 32.48 -30.59 -15.01
C THR A 314 33.06 -31.94 -14.56
N GLY A 315 32.83 -32.34 -13.30
CA GLY A 315 33.48 -33.48 -12.65
C GLY A 315 34.93 -33.20 -12.19
N VAL A 316 35.58 -32.16 -12.70
CA VAL A 316 36.98 -31.81 -12.37
C VAL A 316 37.07 -31.41 -10.90
N ASN A 317 37.89 -32.13 -10.12
CA ASN A 317 38.04 -31.96 -8.68
C ASN A 317 36.71 -32.03 -7.88
N ASN A 318 35.66 -32.67 -8.42
CA ASN A 318 34.38 -32.78 -7.72
C ASN A 318 34.51 -33.67 -6.46
N THR A 319 34.21 -33.10 -5.29
CA THR A 319 34.21 -33.82 -3.99
C THR A 319 32.87 -34.50 -3.70
N ILE A 320 31.78 -33.98 -4.28
CA ILE A 320 30.41 -34.48 -4.12
C ILE A 320 30.14 -35.51 -5.22
N THR A 321 30.69 -36.71 -5.04
CA THR A 321 30.68 -37.80 -6.03
C THR A 321 30.13 -39.14 -5.50
N LYS A 322 29.69 -39.20 -4.23
CA LYS A 322 29.03 -40.39 -3.69
C LYS A 322 27.53 -40.31 -4.00
N ILE A 323 27.07 -41.08 -4.97
CA ILE A 323 25.65 -41.22 -5.29
C ILE A 323 24.93 -41.86 -4.10
N VAL A 324 23.82 -41.24 -3.68
CA VAL A 324 22.93 -41.71 -2.59
C VAL A 324 21.63 -42.26 -3.17
N LYS A 325 21.13 -41.64 -4.25
CA LYS A 325 19.83 -41.93 -4.89
C LYS A 325 19.90 -41.54 -6.36
N GLY A 326 19.22 -42.30 -7.22
CA GLY A 326 19.19 -42.05 -8.65
C GLY A 326 20.55 -42.31 -9.31
N LYS A 327 20.94 -41.41 -10.22
CA LYS A 327 22.26 -41.35 -10.85
C LYS A 327 23.13 -40.32 -10.12
N ASP A 328 24.23 -39.90 -10.74
CA ASP A 328 24.83 -38.60 -10.41
C ASP A 328 23.78 -37.48 -10.62
N VAL A 329 23.88 -36.38 -9.89
CA VAL A 329 23.08 -35.16 -10.07
C VAL A 329 23.24 -34.59 -11.49
N PHE A 330 24.36 -34.96 -12.13
CA PHE A 330 24.70 -34.73 -13.53
C PHE A 330 24.35 -35.93 -14.43
N GLU A 331 23.41 -35.76 -15.37
CA GLU A 331 23.06 -36.77 -16.40
C GLU A 331 23.88 -36.62 -17.70
N GLY A 332 25.15 -36.26 -17.59
CA GLY A 332 25.97 -35.98 -18.77
C GLY A 332 25.89 -34.51 -19.24
N LYS A 333 26.78 -34.19 -20.20
CA LYS A 333 27.19 -32.81 -20.53
C LYS A 333 26.02 -31.85 -20.79
N LYS A 334 26.10 -30.65 -20.19
CA LYS A 334 25.26 -29.45 -20.46
C LYS A 334 23.82 -29.47 -19.93
N THR A 335 23.49 -30.33 -18.95
CA THR A 335 22.08 -30.64 -18.62
C THR A 335 21.43 -29.84 -17.48
N ASN A 336 22.12 -28.97 -16.74
CA ASN A 336 21.53 -28.16 -15.65
C ASN A 336 21.36 -26.66 -15.91
N ILE A 337 21.51 -26.20 -17.17
CA ILE A 337 21.11 -24.83 -17.53
C ILE A 337 19.62 -24.65 -17.21
N ASP A 338 19.29 -23.59 -16.49
CA ASP A 338 17.97 -23.24 -15.96
C ASP A 338 17.32 -24.24 -15.00
N LYS A 339 18.00 -25.34 -14.62
CA LYS A 339 17.58 -26.20 -13.51
C LYS A 339 18.01 -25.60 -12.16
N GLU A 340 17.29 -25.99 -11.11
CA GLU A 340 17.57 -25.62 -9.73
C GLU A 340 18.11 -26.85 -8.98
N ILE A 341 19.18 -26.65 -8.19
CA ILE A 341 19.72 -27.67 -7.29
C ILE A 341 19.57 -27.22 -5.85
N GLU A 342 19.25 -28.16 -4.97
CA GLU A 342 19.27 -27.96 -3.52
C GLU A 342 20.57 -28.50 -2.92
N VAL A 343 21.19 -27.70 -2.08
CA VAL A 343 22.42 -27.99 -1.34
C VAL A 343 22.07 -28.07 0.13
N ARG A 344 22.45 -29.17 0.80
CA ARG A 344 22.24 -29.36 2.24
C ARG A 344 23.56 -29.50 2.97
N ILE A 345 23.78 -28.69 4.00
CA ILE A 345 25.07 -28.59 4.71
C ILE A 345 24.85 -28.63 6.22
N HIS A 346 25.61 -29.47 6.93
CA HIS A 346 25.64 -29.53 8.39
C HIS A 346 27.03 -30.03 8.84
N LEU A 347 27.86 -29.12 9.37
CA LEU A 347 29.30 -29.41 9.53
C LEU A 347 29.59 -30.37 10.69
N ALA A 348 28.80 -30.33 11.79
CA ALA A 348 28.97 -31.23 12.92
C ALA A 348 28.66 -32.70 12.58
N GLN A 349 27.81 -32.96 11.58
CA GLN A 349 27.60 -34.29 10.99
C GLN A 349 28.52 -34.57 9.78
N LYS A 350 29.46 -33.64 9.50
CA LYS A 350 30.35 -33.66 8.33
C LYS A 350 29.61 -33.92 7.02
N MET A 351 28.46 -33.26 6.86
CA MET A 351 27.53 -33.50 5.76
C MET A 351 27.52 -32.34 4.76
N PHE A 352 27.74 -32.66 3.48
CA PHE A 352 27.43 -31.83 2.32
C PHE A 352 26.73 -32.72 1.29
N LYS A 353 25.51 -32.35 0.87
CA LYS A 353 24.74 -33.04 -0.18
C LYS A 353 24.24 -32.07 -1.25
N VAL A 354 24.05 -32.57 -2.47
CA VAL A 354 23.43 -31.86 -3.59
C VAL A 354 22.36 -32.74 -4.22
N ALA A 355 21.24 -32.16 -4.65
CA ALA A 355 20.15 -32.86 -5.33
C ALA A 355 19.45 -31.97 -6.36
N ASN A 356 18.82 -32.57 -7.38
CA ASN A 356 17.97 -31.84 -8.32
C ASN A 356 16.66 -31.42 -7.62
N TYR A 357 16.30 -30.13 -7.68
CA TYR A 357 15.08 -29.58 -7.07
C TYR A 357 13.99 -29.36 -8.14
N PRO A 358 12.69 -29.56 -7.85
CA PRO A 358 12.08 -29.95 -6.57
C PRO A 358 11.88 -31.45 -6.38
N ASN A 359 12.21 -32.30 -7.36
CA ASN A 359 11.82 -33.71 -7.38
C ASN A 359 12.76 -34.64 -6.58
N TYR A 360 14.00 -34.21 -6.31
CA TYR A 360 15.05 -34.99 -5.65
C TYR A 360 15.30 -36.37 -6.28
N GLU A 361 15.21 -36.46 -7.62
CA GLU A 361 15.37 -37.71 -8.39
C GLU A 361 16.78 -38.30 -8.24
N ASN A 362 17.81 -37.45 -8.33
CA ASN A 362 19.20 -37.81 -8.07
C ASN A 362 19.73 -37.03 -6.86
N VAL A 363 20.55 -37.71 -6.05
CA VAL A 363 21.19 -37.14 -4.86
C VAL A 363 22.64 -37.62 -4.81
N ALA A 364 23.58 -36.69 -4.66
CA ALA A 364 24.98 -36.96 -4.38
C ALA A 364 25.41 -36.33 -3.05
N GLU A 365 26.37 -36.95 -2.38
CA GLU A 365 27.00 -36.41 -1.17
C GLU A 365 28.52 -36.46 -1.25
N LEU A 366 29.15 -35.78 -0.29
CA LEU A 366 30.60 -35.73 -0.11
C LEU A 366 31.20 -37.15 0.00
N LYS A 367 32.16 -37.45 -0.88
CA LYS A 367 32.79 -38.77 -0.98
C LYS A 367 33.57 -39.18 0.27
N ASN A 368 34.29 -38.23 0.88
CA ASN A 368 35.00 -38.43 2.14
C ASN A 368 34.54 -37.37 3.14
N ASN A 369 33.73 -37.77 4.12
CA ASN A 369 33.23 -36.81 5.12
C ASN A 369 34.36 -36.18 5.96
N GLN A 370 35.54 -36.82 6.05
CA GLN A 370 36.70 -36.23 6.75
C GLN A 370 37.35 -35.06 6.01
N ASP A 371 36.93 -34.73 4.78
CA ASP A 371 37.33 -33.49 4.11
C ASP A 371 36.78 -32.25 4.86
N ILE A 372 35.64 -32.41 5.57
CA ILE A 372 35.15 -31.43 6.55
C ILE A 372 35.96 -31.59 7.84
N LEU A 373 36.80 -30.59 8.10
CA LEU A 373 37.73 -30.57 9.22
C LEU A 373 37.06 -29.99 10.47
N ASP A 374 37.29 -30.65 11.60
CA ASP A 374 36.80 -30.19 12.90
C ASP A 374 37.47 -28.86 13.29
N ASN A 375 36.77 -28.03 14.07
CA ASN A 375 37.18 -26.69 14.49
C ASN A 375 37.54 -25.71 13.34
N THR A 376 37.26 -26.04 12.08
CA THR A 376 37.51 -25.18 10.92
C THR A 376 36.26 -24.35 10.59
N GLN A 377 36.42 -23.04 10.42
CA GLN A 377 35.35 -22.15 9.98
C GLN A 377 35.19 -22.19 8.46
N TYR A 378 33.95 -22.33 7.99
CA TYR A 378 33.59 -22.42 6.57
C TYR A 378 32.52 -21.40 6.19
N ARG A 379 32.53 -20.96 4.93
CA ARG A 379 31.44 -20.23 4.27
C ARG A 379 30.91 -21.01 3.08
N PHE A 380 29.62 -20.91 2.80
CA PHE A 380 29.07 -21.33 1.51
C PHE A 380 29.55 -20.39 0.41
N ALA A 381 29.94 -20.94 -0.74
CA ALA A 381 30.54 -20.20 -1.84
C ALA A 381 30.14 -20.76 -3.21
N VAL A 382 30.24 -19.90 -4.22
CA VAL A 382 29.94 -20.18 -5.64
C VAL A 382 31.04 -19.58 -6.53
N GLU A 383 31.29 -20.20 -7.68
CA GLU A 383 32.29 -19.72 -8.65
C GLU A 383 31.68 -19.58 -10.05
N LEU A 384 32.05 -18.50 -10.75
CA LEU A 384 31.53 -18.11 -12.05
C LEU A 384 32.70 -17.90 -13.03
N HIS A 385 32.57 -18.36 -14.28
CA HIS A 385 33.68 -18.32 -15.26
C HIS A 385 33.43 -17.43 -16.49
N TYR A 386 32.19 -17.31 -16.96
CA TYR A 386 31.85 -16.59 -18.20
C TYR A 386 30.82 -15.48 -17.95
N GLN A 387 31.00 -14.33 -18.60
CA GLN A 387 30.05 -13.18 -18.56
C GLN A 387 28.62 -13.53 -19.00
N VAL A 388 28.46 -14.59 -19.81
CA VAL A 388 27.16 -15.08 -20.28
C VAL A 388 26.45 -15.99 -19.26
N HIS A 389 27.06 -16.26 -18.11
CA HIS A 389 26.46 -17.00 -17.01
C HIS A 389 25.93 -16.07 -15.92
N LYS A 390 24.86 -16.49 -15.26
CA LYS A 390 24.33 -15.89 -14.03
C LYS A 390 24.07 -17.01 -13.03
N ILE A 391 24.59 -16.88 -11.82
CA ILE A 391 24.18 -17.73 -10.70
C ILE A 391 23.08 -16.99 -9.94
N ILE A 392 21.97 -17.67 -9.70
CA ILE A 392 20.87 -17.17 -8.87
C ILE A 392 20.78 -18.05 -7.63
N ILE A 393 20.98 -17.45 -6.46
CA ILE A 393 20.62 -18.06 -5.18
C ILE A 393 19.13 -17.79 -4.97
N THR A 394 18.33 -18.83 -5.15
CA THR A 394 16.86 -18.76 -5.22
C THR A 394 16.20 -18.90 -3.85
N HIS A 395 16.83 -19.66 -2.94
CA HIS A 395 16.38 -19.91 -1.57
C HIS A 395 17.59 -20.07 -0.65
N ILE A 396 17.46 -19.63 0.61
CA ILE A 396 18.41 -19.94 1.69
C ILE A 396 17.57 -20.17 2.95
N GLN A 397 17.87 -21.22 3.72
CA GLN A 397 17.11 -21.57 4.92
C GLN A 397 18.01 -22.24 5.98
N VAL A 398 17.78 -21.88 7.25
CA VAL A 398 18.21 -22.69 8.40
C VAL A 398 17.02 -23.53 8.83
N VAL A 399 17.24 -24.82 9.10
CA VAL A 399 16.19 -25.75 9.55
C VAL A 399 16.61 -26.50 10.80
N ASP A 400 15.65 -26.89 11.64
CA ASP A 400 15.91 -27.76 12.79
C ASP A 400 16.22 -29.19 12.32
N GLU A 401 15.53 -29.67 11.27
CA GLU A 401 15.74 -30.98 10.64
C GLU A 401 15.66 -30.90 9.12
N PHE A 402 16.38 -31.79 8.42
CA PHE A 402 16.24 -31.95 6.98
C PHE A 402 15.06 -32.88 6.67
N ASN A 403 14.14 -32.43 5.80
CA ASN A 403 13.03 -33.25 5.33
C ASN A 403 13.56 -34.54 4.63
N GLN A 404 13.05 -35.70 5.03
CA GLN A 404 13.47 -37.03 4.57
C GLN A 404 13.25 -37.29 3.07
N ASN A 405 12.52 -36.42 2.35
CA ASN A 405 12.20 -36.57 0.92
C ASN A 405 13.39 -36.43 -0.07
N MET A 406 14.64 -36.29 0.43
CA MET A 406 15.86 -36.35 -0.41
C MET A 406 16.39 -37.78 -0.51
#